data_AF-W6QF45-F1
#
_entry.id   AF-W6QF45-F1
#
_cell.length_a   1.000
_cell.length_b   1.000
_cell.length_c   1.000
_cell.angle_alpha   90.00
_cell.angle_beta   90.00
_cell.angle_gamma   90.00
#
_symmetry.space_group_name_H-M   'P 1'
#
loop_
_entity.id
_entity.type
_entity.pdbx_description
1 polymer ?
#
loop_
_entity_poly.entity_id
_entity_poly.type
_entity_poly.pdbx_seq_one_letter_code
_entity_poly.pdbx_strand_id
1 'polypeptide(L)'
;MNSLFNSALKQSSSIRRDLDTFSQSPTTSSPALQGQLAASLASLSRTVDDYSALSKKELIPEKQQKAFDRVKNFRSELADYRVQFDRLRKEREDAQSVTNHNELLGRRPHHAATPENPYAQSSLPQSTSAFAPSSSGLGFGAGPADYDRETHALREQSFFSNTHNQLDDFLDRGRAVLADLGQQREVLKGTQRRLYSVANTLGVSGDTIRMVERRARQDKWIFWGGVVIFFLFCWAVLHFLR
;
A
#
# COMPACT_ATOMS: atom_id res chain seq x y z
N MET A 1 10.47 22.82 -8.42
CA MET A 1 10.98 22.37 -7.11
C MET A 1 10.06 22.66 -5.93
N ASN A 2 9.71 23.94 -5.68
CA ASN A 2 8.92 24.31 -4.50
C ASN A 2 7.49 23.72 -4.47
N SER A 3 6.86 23.53 -5.64
CA SER A 3 5.55 22.90 -5.74
C SER A 3 5.55 21.44 -5.27
N LEU A 4 6.54 20.65 -5.70
CA LEU A 4 6.69 19.25 -5.25
C LEU A 4 6.98 19.16 -3.76
N PHE A 5 7.83 20.05 -3.24
CA PHE A 5 8.11 20.13 -1.81
C PHE A 5 6.84 20.41 -0.99
N ASN A 6 6.04 21.39 -1.39
CA ASN A 6 4.78 21.72 -0.72
C ASN A 6 3.74 20.59 -0.86
N SER A 7 3.73 19.88 -2.00
CA SER A 7 2.89 18.70 -2.19
C SER A 7 3.29 17.58 -1.25
N ALA A 8 4.58 17.28 -1.14
CA ALA A 8 5.11 16.26 -0.23
C ALA A 8 4.82 16.59 1.24
N LEU A 9 4.92 17.86 1.64
CA LEU A 9 4.54 18.31 2.99
C LEU A 9 3.05 18.12 3.29
N LYS A 10 2.17 18.45 2.33
CA LYS A 10 0.73 18.24 2.49
C LYS A 10 0.39 16.74 2.57
N GLN A 11 1.04 15.93 1.73
CA GLN A 11 0.89 14.48 1.77
C GLN A 11 1.39 13.89 3.09
N SER A 12 2.55 14.31 3.60
CA SER A 12 3.09 13.80 4.87
C SER A 12 2.23 14.19 6.07
N SER A 13 1.73 15.44 6.12
CA SER A 13 0.80 15.87 7.18
C SER A 13 -0.54 15.13 7.13
N SER A 14 -1.07 14.83 5.94
CA SER A 14 -2.27 13.99 5.79
C SER A 14 -2.03 12.56 6.29
N ILE A 15 -0.93 11.93 5.86
CA ILE A 15 -0.57 10.56 6.28
C ILE A 15 -0.41 10.50 7.80
N ARG A 16 0.21 11.49 8.41
CA ARG A 16 0.36 11.56 9.87
C ARG A 16 -0.98 11.63 10.58
N ARG A 17 -1.91 12.48 10.11
CA ARG A 17 -3.27 12.56 10.65
C ARG A 17 -4.04 11.25 10.50
N ASP A 18 -3.90 10.60 9.36
CA ASP A 18 -4.57 9.32 9.08
C ASP A 18 -3.99 8.19 9.95
N LEU A 19 -2.68 8.18 10.18
CA LEU A 19 -2.00 7.27 11.12
C LEU A 19 -2.42 7.52 12.57
N ASP A 20 -2.50 8.79 12.99
CA ASP A 20 -2.98 9.14 14.33
C ASP A 20 -4.42 8.66 14.52
N THR A 21 -5.28 8.86 13.52
CA THR A 21 -6.67 8.35 13.52
C THR A 21 -6.71 6.81 13.60
N PHE A 22 -5.82 6.13 12.88
CA PHE A 22 -5.72 4.67 12.88
C PHE A 22 -5.23 4.14 14.24
N SER A 23 -4.27 4.82 14.87
CA SER A 23 -3.74 4.45 16.19
C SER A 23 -4.73 4.68 17.34
N GLN A 24 -5.59 5.70 17.25
CA GLN A 24 -6.64 5.95 18.25
C GLN A 24 -7.79 4.95 18.16
N SER A 25 -7.99 4.33 17.00
CA SER A 25 -9.09 3.40 16.74
C SER A 25 -8.62 2.14 16.01
N PRO A 26 -7.73 1.31 16.60
CA PRO A 26 -7.14 0.16 15.90
C PRO A 26 -8.16 -0.94 15.59
N THR A 27 -9.23 -1.07 16.40
CA THR A 27 -10.23 -2.14 16.25
C THR A 27 -11.47 -1.73 15.43
N THR A 28 -11.78 -0.43 15.37
CA THR A 28 -12.96 0.12 14.67
C THR A 28 -12.61 0.82 13.35
N SER A 29 -11.31 0.95 13.04
CA SER A 29 -10.86 1.59 11.80
C SER A 29 -11.28 0.79 10.57
N SER A 30 -11.86 1.50 9.60
CA SER A 30 -12.41 0.87 8.41
C SER A 30 -11.30 0.29 7.52
N PRO A 31 -11.52 -0.87 6.88
CA PRO A 31 -10.61 -1.40 5.86
C PRO A 31 -10.31 -0.41 4.72
N ALA A 32 -11.23 0.53 4.45
CA ALA A 32 -11.05 1.58 3.46
C ALA A 32 -9.94 2.56 3.84
N LEU A 33 -9.81 2.91 5.13
CA LEU A 33 -8.73 3.78 5.61
C LEU A 33 -7.35 3.14 5.42
N GLN A 34 -7.24 1.80 5.53
CA GLN A 34 -5.99 1.09 5.27
C GLN A 34 -5.57 1.16 3.80
N GLY A 35 -6.53 0.99 2.89
CA GLY A 35 -6.29 1.15 1.44
C GLY A 35 -5.89 2.58 1.08
N GLN A 36 -6.55 3.57 1.69
CA GLN A 36 -6.25 4.99 1.51
C GLN A 36 -4.85 5.36 2.05
N LEU A 37 -4.47 4.85 3.23
CA LEU A 37 -3.13 5.03 3.80
C LEU A 37 -2.05 4.38 2.93
N ALA A 38 -2.28 3.17 2.43
CA ALA A 38 -1.35 2.50 1.52
C ALA A 38 -1.16 3.28 0.20
N ALA A 39 -2.26 3.76 -0.38
CA ALA A 39 -2.23 4.57 -1.59
C ALA A 39 -1.51 5.92 -1.39
N SER A 40 -1.79 6.59 -0.27
CA SER A 40 -1.15 7.87 0.06
C SER A 40 0.36 7.72 0.35
N LEU A 41 0.78 6.65 1.04
CA LEU A 41 2.20 6.31 1.21
C LEU A 41 2.93 6.05 -0.11
N ALA A 42 2.29 5.32 -1.04
CA ALA A 42 2.84 5.09 -2.38
C ALA A 42 2.95 6.41 -3.17
N SER A 43 1.94 7.27 -3.05
CA SER A 43 1.93 8.60 -3.68
C SER A 43 3.06 9.49 -3.16
N LEU A 44 3.29 9.51 -1.83
CA LEU A 44 4.36 10.28 -1.20
C LEU A 44 5.75 9.74 -1.59
N SER A 45 5.92 8.42 -1.65
CA SER A 45 7.16 7.82 -2.15
C SER A 45 7.50 8.34 -3.56
N ARG A 46 6.50 8.39 -4.44
CA ARG A 46 6.68 8.88 -5.81
C ARG A 46 7.03 10.36 -5.86
N THR A 47 6.32 11.21 -5.10
CA THR A 47 6.60 12.66 -5.09
C THR A 47 7.98 12.97 -4.52
N VAL A 48 8.45 12.19 -3.53
CA VAL A 48 9.81 12.30 -2.99
C VAL A 48 10.86 11.89 -4.01
N ASP A 49 10.63 10.81 -4.78
CA ASP A 49 11.54 10.39 -5.84
C ASP A 49 11.57 11.39 -7.00
N ASP A 50 10.44 11.97 -7.39
CA ASP A 50 10.36 13.05 -8.38
C ASP A 50 11.09 14.32 -7.89
N TYR A 51 10.94 14.67 -6.61
CA TYR A 51 11.66 15.78 -6.00
C TYR A 51 13.17 15.53 -5.94
N SER A 52 13.58 14.30 -5.64
CA SER A 52 14.98 13.86 -5.70
C SER A 52 15.55 13.88 -7.11
N ALA A 53 14.76 13.55 -8.13
CA ALA A 53 15.19 13.65 -9.52
C ALA A 53 15.39 15.11 -9.94
N LEU A 54 14.56 16.03 -9.45
CA LEU A 54 14.73 17.47 -9.66
C LEU A 54 15.92 18.05 -8.89
N SER A 55 16.21 17.58 -7.67
CA SER A 55 17.35 18.08 -6.88
C SER A 55 18.71 17.78 -7.49
N LYS A 56 18.84 16.65 -8.18
CA LYS A 56 20.04 16.32 -8.95
C LYS A 56 20.25 17.26 -10.16
N LYS A 57 19.19 17.93 -10.64
CA LYS A 57 19.23 18.82 -11.81
C LYS A 57 19.38 20.30 -11.46
N GLU A 58 19.33 20.67 -10.18
CA GLU A 58 19.52 22.06 -9.75
C GLU A 58 20.98 22.50 -9.96
N LEU A 59 21.17 23.66 -10.61
CA LEU A 59 22.49 24.22 -10.90
C LEU A 59 23.11 24.96 -9.71
N ILE A 60 22.28 25.42 -8.75
CA ILE A 60 22.74 26.22 -7.61
C ILE A 60 23.13 25.27 -6.47
N PRO A 61 24.42 25.19 -6.07
CA PRO A 61 24.90 24.20 -5.11
C PRO A 61 24.22 24.32 -3.74
N GLU A 62 23.99 25.53 -3.24
CA GLU A 62 23.31 25.74 -1.95
C GLU A 62 21.85 25.25 -1.95
N LYS A 63 21.11 25.45 -3.06
CA LYS A 63 19.72 24.98 -3.17
C LYS A 63 19.66 23.47 -3.37
N GLN A 64 20.63 22.92 -4.09
CA GLN A 64 20.79 21.48 -4.28
C GLN A 64 21.05 20.77 -2.94
N GLN A 65 21.95 21.30 -2.10
CA GLN A 65 22.27 20.72 -0.79
C GLN A 65 21.05 20.71 0.13
N LYS A 66 20.35 21.85 0.23
CA LYS A 66 19.07 21.95 0.98
C LYS A 66 18.01 20.99 0.45
N ALA A 67 17.94 20.76 -0.86
CA ALA A 67 17.00 19.82 -1.46
C ALA A 67 17.36 18.36 -1.12
N PHE A 68 18.65 18.01 -1.08
CA PHE A 68 19.10 16.69 -0.64
C PHE A 68 18.78 16.42 0.84
N ASP A 69 18.99 17.39 1.72
CA ASP A 69 18.64 17.26 3.14
C ASP A 69 17.13 17.04 3.31
N ARG A 70 16.31 17.78 2.57
CA ARG A 70 14.85 17.60 2.55
C ARG A 70 14.46 16.21 2.05
N VAL A 71 15.06 15.72 0.97
CA VAL A 71 14.81 14.35 0.46
C VAL A 71 15.19 13.31 1.51
N LYS A 72 16.32 13.49 2.20
CA LYS A 72 16.76 12.58 3.27
C LYS A 72 15.74 12.53 4.41
N ASN A 73 15.26 13.68 4.86
CA ASN A 73 14.24 13.77 5.90
C ASN A 73 12.91 13.13 5.47
N PHE A 74 12.44 13.39 4.25
CA PHE A 74 11.22 12.73 3.75
C PHE A 74 11.38 11.21 3.63
N ARG A 75 12.58 10.72 3.30
CA ARG A 75 12.85 9.28 3.24
C ARG A 75 12.88 8.62 4.62
N SER A 76 13.43 9.29 5.64
CA SER A 76 13.34 8.79 7.02
C SER A 76 11.88 8.80 7.50
N GLU A 77 11.14 9.90 7.29
CA GLU A 77 9.72 9.97 7.65
C GLU A 77 8.89 8.89 6.96
N LEU A 78 9.13 8.64 5.66
CA LEU A 78 8.45 7.57 4.92
C LEU A 78 8.74 6.17 5.49
N ALA A 79 9.97 5.92 5.94
CA ALA A 79 10.32 4.66 6.59
C ALA A 79 9.59 4.51 7.92
N ASP A 80 9.56 5.57 8.73
CA ASP A 80 8.86 5.59 10.01
C ASP A 80 7.35 5.38 9.84
N TYR A 81 6.73 6.05 8.87
CA TYR A 81 5.30 5.88 8.57
C TYR A 81 4.96 4.46 8.11
N ARG A 82 5.83 3.79 7.34
CA ARG A 82 5.64 2.39 6.94
C ARG A 82 5.69 1.45 8.15
N VAL A 83 6.68 1.63 9.02
CA VAL A 83 6.79 0.82 10.25
C VAL A 83 5.57 1.00 11.16
N GLN A 84 5.09 2.24 11.32
CA GLN A 84 3.89 2.51 12.12
C GLN A 84 2.63 1.90 11.49
N PHE A 85 2.47 2.03 10.17
CA PHE A 85 1.35 1.44 9.43
C PHE A 85 1.33 -0.09 9.56
N ASP A 86 2.48 -0.74 9.36
CA ASP A 86 2.59 -2.20 9.44
C ASP A 86 2.32 -2.71 10.86
N ARG A 87 2.82 -2.00 11.88
CA ARG A 87 2.53 -2.31 13.29
C ARG A 87 1.04 -2.25 13.58
N LEU A 88 0.38 -1.15 13.22
CA LEU A 88 -1.05 -0.96 13.49
C LEU A 88 -1.91 -1.95 12.69
N ARG A 89 -1.49 -2.29 11.46
CA ARG A 89 -2.14 -3.32 10.65
C ARG A 89 -2.08 -4.68 11.35
N LYS A 90 -0.90 -5.06 11.85
CA LYS A 90 -0.70 -6.33 12.57
C LYS A 90 -1.52 -6.39 13.86
N GLU A 91 -1.52 -5.31 14.65
CA GLU A 91 -2.31 -5.24 15.89
C GLU A 91 -3.81 -5.44 15.64
N ARG A 92 -4.34 -4.91 14.54
CA ARG A 92 -5.73 -5.12 14.14
C ARG A 92 -5.99 -6.55 13.66
N GLU A 93 -5.10 -7.11 12.85
CA GLU A 93 -5.20 -8.51 12.40
C GLU A 93 -5.19 -9.47 13.58
N ASP A 94 -4.31 -9.24 14.56
CA ASP A 94 -4.26 -9.99 15.81
C ASP A 94 -5.56 -9.83 16.60
N ALA A 95 -6.07 -8.61 16.77
CA ALA A 95 -7.36 -8.36 17.45
C ALA A 95 -8.54 -9.07 16.77
N GLN A 96 -8.59 -9.07 15.43
CA GLN A 96 -9.61 -9.78 14.67
C GLN A 96 -9.47 -11.29 14.76
N SER A 97 -8.23 -11.80 14.75
CA SER A 97 -7.98 -13.22 14.93
C SER A 97 -8.44 -13.68 16.32
N VAL A 98 -8.24 -12.85 17.35
CA VAL A 98 -8.70 -13.12 18.72
C VAL A 98 -10.22 -13.07 18.79
N THR A 99 -10.89 -12.09 18.17
CA THR A 99 -12.37 -12.07 18.15
C THR A 99 -12.94 -13.28 17.42
N ASN A 100 -12.39 -13.63 16.24
CA ASN A 100 -12.81 -14.82 15.50
C ASN A 100 -12.57 -16.09 16.33
N HIS A 101 -11.41 -16.21 16.96
CA HIS A 101 -11.10 -17.35 17.83
C HIS A 101 -12.02 -17.43 19.04
N ASN A 102 -12.36 -16.28 19.65
CA ASN A 102 -13.27 -16.21 20.79
C ASN A 102 -14.73 -16.47 20.39
N GLU A 103 -15.14 -16.14 19.16
CA GLU A 103 -16.46 -16.52 18.61
C GLU A 103 -16.55 -18.04 18.33
N LEU A 104 -15.44 -18.64 17.90
CA LEU A 104 -15.35 -20.09 17.68
C LEU A 104 -15.32 -20.87 19.01
N LEU A 105 -14.70 -20.32 20.06
CA LEU A 105 -14.62 -20.95 21.39
C LEU A 105 -15.80 -20.60 22.32
N GLY A 106 -16.43 -19.44 22.14
CA GLY A 106 -17.44 -18.88 23.04
C GLY A 106 -18.87 -19.40 22.85
N ARG A 107 -19.14 -20.21 21.83
CA ARG A 107 -20.47 -20.82 21.59
C ARG A 107 -20.74 -22.10 22.38
N ARG A 108 -20.41 -22.14 23.67
CA ARG A 108 -20.92 -23.21 24.57
C ARG A 108 -21.49 -22.57 25.85
N PRO A 109 -22.76 -22.09 25.84
CA PRO A 109 -23.37 -21.52 27.04
C PRO A 109 -23.85 -22.58 28.03
N HIS A 110 -24.03 -23.85 27.62
CA HIS A 110 -24.53 -24.88 28.51
C HIS A 110 -23.87 -26.23 28.26
N HIS A 111 -23.55 -26.89 29.36
CA HIS A 111 -23.34 -28.32 29.48
C HIS A 111 -24.19 -29.10 28.45
N ALA A 112 -23.55 -29.63 27.41
CA ALA A 112 -24.10 -30.74 26.64
C ALA A 112 -23.02 -31.80 26.60
N ALA A 113 -23.28 -32.90 27.29
CA ALA A 113 -22.52 -34.14 27.27
C ALA A 113 -22.43 -34.65 25.81
N THR A 114 -21.53 -34.07 25.04
CA THR A 114 -21.14 -34.56 23.73
C THR A 114 -19.82 -35.30 23.93
N PRO A 115 -19.79 -36.63 23.82
CA PRO A 115 -18.55 -37.37 23.90
C PRO A 115 -17.66 -36.93 22.73
N GLU A 116 -16.57 -36.25 23.07
CA GLU A 116 -15.47 -35.78 22.20
C GLU A 116 -14.64 -36.93 21.59
N ASN A 117 -15.28 -38.08 21.32
CA ASN A 117 -14.57 -39.21 20.74
C ASN A 117 -15.54 -40.08 19.92
N PRO A 118 -15.36 -40.18 18.58
CA PRO A 118 -16.12 -41.08 17.72
C PRO A 118 -16.02 -42.56 18.12
N TYR A 119 -15.09 -42.89 19.03
CA TYR A 119 -14.87 -44.23 19.59
C TYR A 119 -15.25 -44.38 21.07
N ALA A 120 -15.75 -43.34 21.75
CA ALA A 120 -16.12 -43.43 23.18
C ALA A 120 -17.43 -44.20 23.44
N GLN A 121 -18.23 -44.52 22.42
CA GLN A 121 -19.32 -45.49 22.54
C GLN A 121 -18.81 -46.91 22.28
N SER A 122 -17.96 -47.40 23.16
CA SER A 122 -17.67 -48.83 23.31
C SER A 122 -18.38 -49.37 24.56
N SER A 123 -19.69 -49.17 24.63
CA SER A 123 -20.56 -49.90 25.56
C SER A 123 -21.78 -50.43 24.81
N LEU A 124 -21.58 -51.65 24.30
CA LEU A 124 -22.54 -52.69 23.89
C LEU A 124 -23.79 -52.25 23.10
N PRO A 125 -23.96 -52.71 21.85
CA PRO A 125 -25.28 -52.69 21.23
C PRO A 125 -26.17 -53.71 21.92
N GLN A 126 -27.18 -53.25 22.68
CA GLN A 126 -28.33 -54.09 22.97
C GLN A 126 -29.08 -54.28 21.66
N SER A 127 -28.88 -55.45 21.06
CA SER A 127 -29.55 -55.94 19.86
C SER A 127 -31.07 -55.93 20.05
N THR A 128 -31.73 -54.89 19.55
CA THR A 128 -33.20 -54.91 19.37
C THR A 128 -33.50 -55.44 17.98
N SER A 129 -33.88 -56.71 17.93
CA SER A 129 -34.31 -57.44 16.74
C SER A 129 -35.47 -56.74 16.01
N ALA A 130 -35.39 -56.64 14.68
CA ALA A 130 -36.42 -56.11 13.79
C ALA A 130 -37.73 -56.95 13.68
N PHE A 131 -37.95 -57.89 14.60
CA PHE A 131 -39.10 -58.81 14.59
C PHE A 131 -39.84 -58.91 15.93
N ALA A 132 -39.60 -57.98 16.87
CA ALA A 132 -40.37 -57.94 18.12
C ALA A 132 -41.71 -57.19 17.90
N PRO A 133 -42.86 -57.75 18.34
CA PRO A 133 -44.15 -57.10 18.13
C PRO A 133 -44.26 -55.84 18.99
N SER A 134 -44.79 -54.78 18.38
CA SER A 134 -45.04 -53.50 19.03
C SER A 134 -46.18 -53.62 20.04
N SER A 135 -45.86 -53.59 21.34
CA SER A 135 -46.85 -53.24 22.34
C SER A 135 -47.00 -51.72 22.37
N SER A 136 -48.08 -51.28 21.74
CA SER A 136 -48.66 -49.93 21.76
C SER A 136 -48.51 -49.20 23.10
N GLY A 137 -47.63 -48.19 23.12
CA GLY A 137 -47.64 -47.11 24.10
C GLY A 137 -47.95 -45.81 23.38
N LEU A 138 -49.17 -45.32 23.52
CA LEU A 138 -49.62 -44.00 23.06
C LEU A 138 -48.88 -42.93 23.88
N GLY A 139 -47.71 -42.50 23.39
CA GLY A 139 -46.95 -41.37 23.92
C GLY A 139 -47.12 -40.16 23.03
N PHE A 140 -48.16 -39.35 23.28
CA PHE A 140 -48.29 -38.01 22.72
C PHE A 140 -47.28 -37.11 23.46
N GLY A 141 -46.06 -37.02 22.96
CA GLY A 141 -45.02 -36.20 23.57
C GLY A 141 -43.83 -36.04 22.63
N ALA A 142 -43.74 -34.87 21.99
CA ALA A 142 -42.54 -34.45 21.29
C ALA A 142 -41.36 -34.50 22.27
N GLY A 143 -40.45 -35.44 22.08
CA GLY A 143 -39.28 -35.59 22.92
C GLY A 143 -38.29 -34.43 22.70
N PRO A 144 -37.46 -34.08 23.70
CA PRO A 144 -36.48 -32.99 23.61
C PRO A 144 -35.52 -33.08 22.42
N ALA A 145 -35.33 -34.29 21.86
CA ALA A 145 -34.41 -34.56 20.75
C ALA A 145 -34.84 -33.95 19.41
N ASP A 146 -36.14 -33.76 19.17
CA ASP A 146 -36.62 -33.17 17.89
C ASP A 146 -36.49 -31.63 17.88
N TYR A 147 -36.63 -30.98 19.04
CA TYR A 147 -36.45 -29.54 19.20
C TYR A 147 -35.00 -29.09 18.95
N ASP A 148 -34.03 -29.89 19.40
CA ASP A 148 -32.62 -29.60 19.15
C ASP A 148 -32.31 -29.71 17.64
N ARG A 149 -32.84 -30.71 16.94
CA ARG A 149 -32.56 -30.91 15.51
C ARG A 149 -33.14 -29.78 14.63
N GLU A 150 -34.38 -29.34 14.89
CA GLU A 150 -34.98 -28.22 14.16
C GLU A 150 -34.26 -26.89 14.43
N THR A 151 -33.90 -26.62 15.69
CA THR A 151 -33.16 -25.39 16.03
C THR A 151 -31.75 -25.36 15.46
N HIS A 152 -31.10 -26.52 15.32
CA HIS A 152 -29.83 -26.66 14.61
C HIS A 152 -29.97 -26.37 13.10
N ALA A 153 -30.99 -26.91 12.43
CA ALA A 153 -31.22 -26.68 11.00
C ALA A 153 -31.54 -25.20 10.69
N LEU A 154 -32.36 -24.54 11.51
CA LEU A 154 -32.69 -23.11 11.34
C LEU A 154 -31.48 -22.20 11.61
N ARG A 155 -30.61 -22.61 12.54
CA ARG A 155 -29.36 -21.90 12.83
C ARG A 155 -28.35 -22.05 11.69
N GLU A 156 -28.26 -23.23 11.08
CA GLU A 156 -27.41 -23.44 9.91
C GLU A 156 -27.91 -22.60 8.73
N GLN A 157 -29.22 -22.59 8.49
CA GLN A 157 -29.80 -21.83 7.39
C GLN A 157 -29.61 -20.30 7.55
N SER A 158 -29.75 -19.79 8.77
CA SER A 158 -29.47 -18.37 9.09
C SER A 158 -27.98 -18.03 9.07
N PHE A 159 -27.10 -18.98 9.43
CA PHE A 159 -25.66 -18.81 9.27
C PHE A 159 -25.27 -18.77 7.79
N PHE A 160 -25.78 -19.70 6.98
CA PHE A 160 -25.51 -19.73 5.54
C PHE A 160 -26.00 -18.46 4.84
N SER A 161 -27.18 -17.94 5.18
CA SER A 161 -27.70 -16.72 4.57
C SER A 161 -26.89 -15.47 4.96
N ASN A 162 -26.48 -15.34 6.23
CA ASN A 162 -25.63 -14.23 6.66
C ASN A 162 -24.22 -14.31 6.05
N THR A 163 -23.64 -15.51 5.99
CA THR A 163 -22.32 -15.72 5.36
C THR A 163 -22.38 -15.44 3.86
N HIS A 164 -23.44 -15.83 3.17
CA HIS A 164 -23.62 -15.54 1.75
C HIS A 164 -23.63 -14.03 1.48
N ASN A 165 -24.44 -13.28 2.23
CA ASN A 165 -24.51 -11.82 2.10
C ASN A 165 -23.18 -11.11 2.38
N GLN A 166 -22.41 -11.60 3.36
CA GLN A 166 -21.08 -11.04 3.66
C GLN A 166 -20.04 -11.41 2.59
N LEU A 167 -20.09 -12.63 2.05
CA LEU A 167 -19.22 -13.06 0.96
C LEU A 167 -19.49 -12.26 -0.32
N ASP A 168 -20.74 -11.96 -0.63
CA ASP A 168 -21.12 -11.15 -1.78
C ASP A 168 -20.60 -9.71 -1.65
N ASP A 169 -20.75 -9.09 -0.47
CA ASP A 169 -20.20 -7.75 -0.19
C ASP A 169 -18.66 -7.73 -0.27
N PHE A 170 -17.98 -8.81 0.16
CA PHE A 170 -16.53 -8.95 -0.05
C PHE A 170 -16.14 -9.17 -1.50
N LEU A 171 -16.92 -9.94 -2.26
CA LEU A 171 -16.68 -10.19 -3.68
C LEU A 171 -16.84 -8.91 -4.50
N ASP A 172 -17.87 -8.11 -4.22
CA ASP A 172 -18.10 -6.85 -4.92
C ASP A 172 -17.08 -5.77 -4.56
N ARG A 173 -16.70 -5.67 -3.28
CA ARG A 173 -15.57 -4.80 -2.87
C ARG A 173 -14.24 -5.27 -3.46
N GLY A 174 -14.01 -6.59 -3.49
CA GLY A 174 -12.84 -7.20 -4.11
C GLY A 174 -12.76 -6.92 -5.61
N ARG A 175 -13.90 -7.00 -6.33
CA ARG A 175 -14.01 -6.64 -7.74
C ARG A 175 -13.72 -5.15 -7.97
N ALA A 176 -14.23 -4.27 -7.13
CA ALA A 176 -13.97 -2.83 -7.22
C ALA A 176 -12.48 -2.51 -7.02
N VAL A 177 -11.82 -3.15 -6.05
CA VAL A 177 -10.37 -2.98 -5.83
C VAL A 177 -9.55 -3.56 -6.98
N LEU A 178 -9.91 -4.74 -7.50
CA LEU A 178 -9.22 -5.35 -8.64
C LEU A 178 -9.41 -4.53 -9.93
N ALA A 179 -10.59 -3.94 -10.13
CA ALA A 179 -10.85 -3.02 -11.23
C ALA A 179 -9.99 -1.75 -11.12
N ASP A 180 -9.88 -1.17 -9.91
CA ASP A 180 -9.02 -0.01 -9.67
C ASP A 180 -7.54 -0.33 -9.89
N LEU A 181 -7.06 -1.48 -9.43
CA LEU A 181 -5.69 -1.96 -9.71
C LEU A 181 -5.44 -2.21 -11.20
N GLY A 182 -6.43 -2.76 -11.91
CA GLY A 182 -6.38 -2.92 -13.37
C GLY A 182 -6.30 -1.59 -14.11
N GLN A 183 -7.07 -0.60 -13.66
CA GLN A 183 -7.09 0.75 -14.21
C GLN A 183 -5.78 1.51 -13.89
N GLN A 184 -5.22 1.32 -12.70
CA GLN A 184 -3.91 1.86 -12.32
C GLN A 184 -2.76 1.26 -13.14
N ARG A 185 -2.84 -0.01 -13.56
CA ARG A 185 -1.87 -0.62 -14.49
C ARG A 185 -1.88 0.04 -15.87
N GLU A 186 -3.06 0.40 -16.39
CA GLU A 186 -3.20 1.11 -17.67
C GLU A 186 -2.57 2.52 -17.58
N VAL A 187 -2.77 3.21 -16.45
CA VAL A 187 -2.16 4.53 -16.16
C VAL A 187 -0.63 4.43 -15.99
N LEU A 188 -0.13 3.36 -15.36
CA LEU A 188 1.31 3.10 -15.25
C LEU A 188 1.95 2.80 -16.62
N LYS A 189 1.27 2.07 -17.51
CA LYS A 189 1.70 1.86 -18.90
C LYS A 189 1.74 3.17 -19.70
N GLY A 190 0.73 4.04 -19.53
CA GLY A 190 0.72 5.37 -20.14
C GLY A 190 1.89 6.23 -19.66
N THR A 191 2.25 6.11 -18.38
CA THR A 191 3.40 6.81 -17.80
C THR A 191 4.73 6.24 -18.28
N GLN A 192 4.87 4.92 -18.41
CA GLN A 192 6.06 4.27 -18.96
C GLN A 192 6.30 4.68 -20.42
N ARG A 193 5.24 4.72 -21.25
CA ARG A 193 5.33 5.24 -22.63
C ARG A 193 5.77 6.70 -22.65
N ARG A 194 5.24 7.54 -21.75
CA ARG A 194 5.68 8.94 -21.61
C ARG A 194 7.12 9.06 -21.13
N LEU A 195 7.58 8.17 -20.25
CA LEU A 195 8.97 8.13 -19.79
C LEU A 195 9.92 7.71 -20.92
N TYR A 196 9.51 6.76 -21.76
CA TYR A 196 10.29 6.34 -22.94
C TYR A 196 10.35 7.46 -24.00
N SER A 197 9.23 8.16 -24.24
CA SER A 197 9.23 9.33 -25.13
C SER A 197 10.06 10.48 -24.55
N VAL A 198 9.99 10.70 -23.24
CA VAL A 198 10.80 11.72 -22.55
C VAL A 198 12.29 11.34 -22.54
N ALA A 199 12.63 10.07 -22.40
CA ALA A 199 13.99 9.57 -22.53
C ALA A 199 14.54 9.79 -23.95
N ASN A 200 13.73 9.58 -24.99
CA ASN A 200 14.11 9.88 -26.36
C ASN A 200 14.32 11.40 -26.58
N THR A 201 13.52 12.27 -25.94
CA THR A 201 13.71 13.73 -25.98
C THR A 201 14.83 14.25 -25.07
N LEU A 202 15.18 13.52 -24.00
CA LEU A 202 16.34 13.80 -23.15
C LEU A 202 17.65 13.35 -23.82
N GLY A 203 17.60 12.35 -24.70
CA GLY A 203 18.69 12.05 -25.65
C GLY A 203 19.01 13.25 -26.55
N VAL A 204 17.99 13.93 -27.06
CA VAL A 204 18.12 15.20 -27.80
C VAL A 204 18.58 16.37 -26.90
N SER A 205 18.32 16.32 -25.59
CA SER A 205 18.81 17.33 -24.62
C SER A 205 20.30 17.17 -24.26
N GLY A 206 20.87 15.98 -24.44
CA GLY A 206 22.31 15.74 -24.27
C GLY A 206 23.15 16.48 -25.33
N ASP A 207 22.64 16.57 -26.56
CA ASP A 207 23.31 17.30 -27.64
C ASP A 207 23.27 18.82 -27.44
N THR A 208 22.20 19.36 -26.84
CA THR A 208 22.15 20.79 -26.45
C THR A 208 23.08 21.08 -25.27
N ILE A 209 23.18 20.19 -24.29
CA ILE A 209 24.16 20.29 -23.19
C ILE A 209 25.60 20.26 -23.73
N ARG A 210 25.92 19.36 -24.67
CA ARG A 210 27.23 19.31 -25.35
C ARG A 210 27.48 20.54 -26.21
N MET A 211 26.43 21.10 -26.83
CA MET A 211 26.53 22.33 -27.62
C MET A 211 26.86 23.55 -26.76
N VAL A 212 26.35 23.61 -25.52
CA VAL A 212 26.69 24.68 -24.56
C VAL A 212 28.13 24.53 -24.05
N GLU A 213 28.56 23.32 -23.71
CA GLU A 213 29.94 23.07 -23.26
C GLU A 213 30.97 23.40 -24.36
N ARG A 214 30.63 23.17 -25.64
CA ARG A 214 31.48 23.54 -26.78
C ARG A 214 31.63 25.06 -26.95
N ARG A 215 30.57 25.84 -26.68
CA ARG A 215 30.63 27.32 -26.75
C ARG A 215 31.59 27.90 -25.72
N ALA A 216 31.55 27.41 -24.48
CA ALA A 216 32.47 27.85 -23.42
C ALA A 216 33.94 27.53 -23.75
N ARG A 217 34.19 26.40 -24.43
CA ARG A 217 35.53 26.01 -24.85
C ARG A 217 36.06 26.86 -26.02
N GLN A 218 35.19 27.20 -26.97
CA GLN A 218 35.53 28.12 -28.07
C GLN A 218 35.79 29.54 -27.58
N ASP A 219 35.01 30.03 -26.61
CA ASP A 219 35.18 31.37 -26.04
C ASP A 219 36.56 31.55 -25.39
N LYS A 220 37.04 30.52 -24.69
CA LYS A 220 38.41 30.47 -24.15
C LYS A 220 39.51 30.62 -25.22
N TRP A 221 39.30 30.01 -26.39
CA TRP A 221 40.24 30.11 -27.51
C TRP A 221 40.21 31.50 -28.16
N ILE A 222 39.03 32.10 -28.30
CA ILE A 222 38.88 33.47 -28.83
C ILE A 222 39.55 34.48 -27.89
N PHE A 223 39.39 34.33 -26.58
CA PHE A 223 40.08 35.17 -25.59
C PHE A 223 41.60 35.08 -25.72
N TRP A 224 42.17 33.87 -25.79
CA TRP A 224 43.61 33.69 -25.91
C TRP A 224 44.15 34.23 -27.25
N GLY A 225 43.39 34.07 -28.34
CA GLY A 225 43.72 34.68 -29.63
C GLY A 225 43.78 36.21 -29.57
N GLY A 226 42.82 36.83 -28.89
CA GLY A 226 42.82 38.29 -28.66
C GLY A 226 44.03 38.78 -27.88
N VAL A 227 44.45 38.03 -26.85
CA VAL A 227 45.66 38.35 -26.07
C VAL A 227 46.92 38.32 -26.94
N VAL A 228 47.07 37.30 -27.79
CA VAL A 228 48.24 37.19 -28.69
C VAL A 228 48.27 38.31 -29.72
N ILE A 229 47.13 38.64 -30.33
CA ILE A 229 47.01 39.75 -31.29
C ILE A 229 47.37 41.08 -30.63
N PHE A 230 46.92 41.31 -29.39
CA PHE A 230 47.24 42.52 -28.65
C PHE A 230 48.75 42.67 -28.41
N PHE A 231 49.44 41.60 -27.99
CA PHE A 231 50.90 41.63 -27.82
C PHE A 231 51.64 41.86 -29.14
N LEU A 232 51.19 41.22 -30.23
CA LEU A 232 51.76 41.45 -31.56
C LEU A 232 51.60 42.90 -32.02
N PHE A 233 50.44 43.51 -31.75
CA PHE A 233 50.20 44.92 -32.06
C PHE A 233 51.14 45.84 -31.28
N CYS A 234 51.26 45.65 -29.95
CA CYS A 234 52.21 46.41 -29.13
C CYS A 234 53.66 46.25 -29.62
N TRP A 235 54.05 45.03 -30.00
CA TRP A 235 55.38 44.76 -30.55
C TRP A 235 55.61 45.48 -31.89
N ALA A 236 54.64 45.44 -32.80
CA ALA A 236 54.73 46.11 -34.10
C ALA A 236 54.86 47.63 -33.96
N VAL A 237 54.08 48.24 -33.06
CA VAL A 237 54.19 49.68 -32.76
C VAL A 237 55.57 50.02 -32.23
N LEU A 238 56.09 49.25 -31.26
CA LEU A 238 57.43 49.48 -30.71
C LEU A 238 58.54 49.30 -31.74
N HIS A 239 58.40 48.35 -32.68
CA HIS A 239 59.38 48.13 -33.74
C HIS A 239 59.33 49.23 -34.81
N PHE A 240 58.15 49.76 -35.14
CA PHE A 240 58.02 50.75 -36.22
C PHE A 240 58.28 52.19 -35.76
N LEU A 241 58.13 52.48 -34.46
CA LEU A 241 58.42 53.79 -33.88
C LEU A 241 59.87 53.94 -33.37
N ARG A 242 60.70 52.89 -33.49
CA ARG A 242 62.09 52.85 -33.06
C ARG A 242 63.01 52.65 -34.26
#